data_AF-A0A3S5JFZ8-F1
#
_entry.id   AF-A0A3S5JFZ8-F1
#
_cell.length_a   1.000
_cell.length_b   1.000
_cell.length_c   1.000
_cell.angle_alpha   90.00
_cell.angle_beta   90.00
_cell.angle_gamma   90.00
#
_symmetry.space_group_name_H-M   'P 1'
#
loop_
_entity.id
_entity.type
_entity.pdbx_description
1 polymer ?
#
loop_
_entity_poly.entity_id
_entity_poly.type
_entity_poly.pdbx_seq_one_letter_code
_entity_poly.pdbx_strand_id
1 'polypeptide(L)' 'MSGLTVNDDLTTAVQSTNMRAEIQRTWRRFSAQEVEALIDNQDLVCKLSKKYRLDHFQAKQIVEDFARGRHL' A
#
# COMPACT_ATOMS: atom_id res chain seq x y z
N MET A 1 -21.37 12.86 32.74
CA MET A 1 -20.69 13.72 31.75
C MET A 1 -19.21 13.69 32.07
N SER A 2 -18.38 13.17 31.17
CA SER A 2 -16.90 13.21 31.09
C SER A 2 -16.48 11.96 30.33
N GLY A 3 -15.79 11.97 29.19
CA GLY A 3 -15.34 13.00 28.29
C GLY A 3 -14.95 12.28 26.99
N LEU A 4 -15.23 12.87 25.84
CA LEU A 4 -14.80 12.35 24.54
C LEU A 4 -13.27 12.38 24.48
N THR A 5 -12.62 11.21 24.47
CA THR A 5 -11.27 11.10 23.90
C THR A 5 -11.44 10.64 22.47
N VAL A 6 -11.05 11.56 21.59
CA VAL A 6 -11.02 11.51 20.13
C VAL A 6 -10.51 10.17 19.57
N ASN A 7 -11.28 9.64 18.62
CA ASN A 7 -10.99 8.46 17.83
C ASN A 7 -9.95 8.79 16.73
N ASP A 8 -8.66 8.54 16.99
CA ASP A 8 -7.57 8.74 16.01
C ASP A 8 -6.89 7.41 15.56
N ASP A 9 -7.59 6.27 15.69
CA ASP A 9 -7.06 4.95 15.25
C ASP A 9 -7.83 4.33 14.06
N LEU A 10 -8.88 4.99 13.56
CA LEU A 10 -9.65 4.49 12.41
C LEU A 10 -9.25 5.14 11.08
N THR A 11 -8.63 6.32 11.09
CA THR A 11 -8.29 7.07 9.87
C THR A 11 -7.09 6.45 9.14
N THR A 12 -6.07 5.98 9.86
CA THR A 12 -4.91 5.31 9.26
C THR A 12 -5.27 3.93 8.72
N ALA A 13 -6.03 3.12 9.48
CA ALA A 13 -6.46 1.79 9.05
C ALA A 13 -7.38 1.83 7.80
N VAL A 14 -8.25 2.85 7.70
CA VAL A 14 -9.12 3.04 6.53
C VAL A 14 -8.32 3.51 5.30
N GLN A 15 -7.27 4.33 5.49
CA GLN A 15 -6.36 4.71 4.40
C GLN A 15 -5.53 3.52 3.89
N SER A 16 -4.96 2.71 4.79
CA SER A 16 -4.20 1.51 4.41
C SER A 16 -5.08 0.46 3.72
N THR A 17 -6.34 0.30 4.15
CA THR A 17 -7.30 -0.61 3.50
C THR A 17 -7.66 -0.14 2.08
N ASN A 18 -7.81 1.17 1.88
CA ASN A 18 -8.06 1.74 0.56
C ASN A 18 -6.84 1.63 -0.37
N MET A 19 -5.62 1.86 0.13
CA MET A 19 -4.41 1.66 -0.68
C MET A 19 -4.22 0.21 -1.09
N ARG A 20 -4.51 -0.76 -0.21
CA ARG A 20 -4.48 -2.19 -0.53
C ARG A 20 -5.45 -2.54 -1.67
N ALA A 21 -6.70 -2.08 -1.60
CA ALA A 21 -7.66 -2.28 -2.69
C ALA A 21 -7.18 -1.64 -4.01
N GLU A 22 -6.57 -0.46 -3.95
CA GLU A 22 -6.00 0.20 -5.13
C GLU A 22 -4.74 -0.49 -5.68
N ILE A 23 -3.90 -1.07 -4.82
CA ILE A 23 -2.75 -1.89 -5.22
C ILE A 23 -3.25 -3.08 -6.05
N GLN A 24 -4.28 -3.79 -5.57
CA GLN A 24 -4.87 -4.91 -6.31
C GLN A 24 -5.51 -4.47 -7.63
N ARG A 25 -6.15 -3.29 -7.64
CA ARG A 25 -6.79 -2.73 -8.85
C ARG A 25 -5.76 -2.30 -9.90
N THR A 26 -4.69 -1.65 -9.47
CA THR A 26 -3.60 -1.11 -10.30
C THR A 26 -2.72 -2.26 -10.81
N TRP A 27 -2.29 -3.11 -9.89
CA TRP A 27 -1.46 -4.26 -10.18
C TRP A 27 -2.27 -5.55 -10.01
N ARG A 28 -3.14 -5.81 -10.99
CA ARG A 28 -4.04 -6.98 -11.04
C ARG A 28 -3.36 -8.35 -10.90
N ARG A 29 -2.02 -8.42 -11.01
CA ARG A 29 -1.27 -9.64 -10.73
C ARG A 29 -1.17 -9.94 -9.25
N PHE A 30 -1.29 -8.96 -8.35
CA PHE A 30 -1.26 -9.18 -6.91
C PHE A 30 -2.58 -9.78 -6.41
N SER A 31 -2.47 -10.85 -5.63
CA SER A 31 -3.60 -11.44 -4.91
C SER A 31 -3.90 -10.65 -3.63
N ALA A 32 -5.12 -10.77 -3.12
CA ALA A 32 -5.54 -10.13 -1.87
C ALA A 32 -4.59 -10.48 -0.71
N GLN A 33 -4.17 -11.74 -0.58
CA GLN A 33 -3.19 -12.17 0.43
C GLN A 33 -1.84 -11.48 0.28
N GLU A 34 -1.33 -11.32 -0.95
CA GLU A 34 -0.04 -10.67 -1.15
C GLU A 34 -0.08 -9.20 -0.82
N VAL A 35 -1.21 -8.55 -1.09
CA VAL A 35 -1.48 -7.17 -0.74
C VAL A 35 -1.68 -6.99 0.76
N GLU A 36 -2.38 -7.93 1.42
CA GLU A 36 -2.54 -7.94 2.88
C GLU A 36 -1.21 -8.13 3.61
N ALA A 37 -0.30 -8.91 3.00
CA ALA A 37 1.05 -9.12 3.48
C ALA A 37 2.03 -7.99 3.09
N LEU A 38 1.57 -6.87 2.53
CA LEU A 38 2.39 -5.68 2.35
C LEU A 38 2.38 -4.87 3.63
N ILE A 39 3.55 -4.74 4.26
CA ILE A 39 3.73 -3.92 5.45
C ILE A 39 4.04 -2.49 5.01
N ASP A 40 5.03 -2.34 4.12
CA ASP A 40 5.52 -1.04 3.67
C ASP A 40 5.66 -0.94 2.14
N ASN A 41 5.92 0.28 1.67
CA ASN A 41 6.24 0.54 0.26
C ASN A 41 7.43 -0.30 -0.24
N GLN A 42 8.43 -0.61 0.59
CA GLN A 42 9.56 -1.45 0.17
C GLN A 42 9.15 -2.89 -0.15
N ASP A 43 8.24 -3.48 0.62
CA ASP A 43 7.70 -4.81 0.30
C ASP A 43 6.97 -4.79 -1.04
N LEU A 44 6.22 -3.71 -1.29
CA LEU A 44 5.52 -3.52 -2.55
C LEU A 44 6.52 -3.44 -3.71
N VAL A 45 7.61 -2.69 -3.59
CA VAL A 45 8.69 -2.60 -4.58
C VAL A 45 9.32 -3.96 -4.86
N CYS A 46 9.69 -4.70 -3.81
CA CYS A 46 10.29 -6.03 -3.92
C CYS A 46 9.37 -7.01 -4.65
N LYS A 47 8.09 -7.03 -4.29
CA LYS A 47 7.11 -7.90 -4.96
C LYS A 47 6.86 -7.43 -6.39
N LEU A 48 6.75 -6.12 -6.65
CA LEU A 48 6.56 -5.58 -8.00
C LEU A 48 7.71 -5.95 -8.93
N SER A 49 8.95 -5.73 -8.48
CA SER A 49 10.15 -6.09 -9.23
C SER A 49 10.16 -7.57 -9.58
N LYS A 50 9.88 -8.46 -8.62
CA LYS A 50 9.83 -9.92 -8.87
C LYS A 50 8.69 -10.32 -9.82
N LYS A 51 7.49 -9.77 -9.65
CA LYS A 51 6.28 -10.20 -10.39
C LYS A 51 6.23 -9.70 -11.82
N TYR A 52 6.68 -8.47 -12.02
CA TYR A 52 6.68 -7.81 -13.32
C TYR A 52 8.05 -7.86 -14.01
N ARG A 53 9.05 -8.50 -13.38
CA ARG A 53 10.46 -8.52 -13.84
C ARG A 53 10.99 -7.12 -14.12
N LEU A 54 10.59 -6.17 -13.28
CA LEU A 54 11.03 -4.79 -13.35
C LEU A 54 12.34 -4.64 -12.60
N ASP A 55 13.19 -3.75 -13.08
CA ASP A 55 14.37 -3.35 -12.33
C ASP A 55 13.94 -2.70 -11.00
N HIS A 56 14.77 -2.84 -9.96
CA HIS A 56 14.48 -2.30 -8.63
C HIS A 56 14.21 -0.78 -8.69
N PHE A 57 14.93 -0.05 -9.55
CA PHE A 57 14.70 1.38 -9.72
C PHE A 57 13.32 1.69 -10.32
N GLN A 58 12.91 0.94 -11.34
CA GLN A 58 11.59 1.11 -11.97
C GLN A 58 10.46 0.74 -11.01
N ALA A 59 10.59 -0.38 -10.30
CA ALA A 59 9.60 -0.79 -9.30
C ALA A 59 9.48 0.26 -8.19
N LYS A 60 10.61 0.82 -7.73
CA LYS A 60 10.64 1.91 -6.75
C LYS A 60 9.91 3.14 -7.27
N GLN A 61 10.22 3.62 -8.47
CA GLN A 61 9.54 4.77 -9.05
C GLN A 61 8.04 4.55 -9.19
N ILE A 62 7.61 3.37 -9.63
CA ILE A 62 6.19 3.02 -9.78
C ILE A 62 5.46 3.07 -8.44
N VAL A 63 6.08 2.56 -7.37
CA VAL A 63 5.52 2.62 -6.02
C VAL A 63 5.54 4.04 -5.48
N GLU A 64 6.61 4.80 -5.70
CA GLU A 64 6.70 6.21 -5.30
C GLU A 64 5.70 7.10 -6.06
N ASP A 65 5.45 6.84 -7.35
CA ASP A 65 4.41 7.48 -8.16
C ASP A 65 3.01 7.14 -7.63
N PHE A 66 2.79 5.88 -7.28
CA PHE A 66 1.52 5.42 -6.72
C PHE A 66 1.26 5.97 -5.31
N ALA A 67 2.30 6.00 -4.48
CA ALA A 67 2.29 6.58 -3.14
C ALA A 67 2.47 8.11 -3.15
N ARG A 68 2.60 8.75 -4.33
CA ARG A 68 2.82 10.20 -4.42
C ARG A 68 1.57 10.93 -3.94
N GLY A 69 1.60 11.37 -2.68
CA GLY A 69 0.48 11.99 -1.98
C GLY A 69 -0.38 11.03 -1.14
N ARG A 70 0.01 9.76 -0.97
CA ARG A 70 -0.67 8.76 -0.12
C ARG A 70 0.37 7.87 0.57
N HIS A 71 0.44 7.90 1.90
CA HIS A 71 1.29 6.97 2.67
C HIS A 71 0.53 5.66 2.94
N LEU A 72 1.23 4.52 2.83
CA LEU A 72 0.74 3.18 3.18
C LEU A 72 0.53 3.04 4.69
#